data_AF-A0AA36H277-F1
#
_entry.id   AF-A0AA36H277-F1
#
_cell.length_a   1.000
_cell.length_b   1.000
_cell.length_c   1.000
_cell.angle_alpha   90.00
_cell.angle_beta   90.00
_cell.angle_gamma   90.00
#
_symmetry.space_group_name_H-M   'P 1'
#
loop_
_entity.id
_entity.type
_entity.pdbx_description
1 polymer ?
#
loop_
_entity_poly.entity_id
_entity_poly.type
_entity_poly.pdbx_seq_one_letter_code
_entity_poly.pdbx_strand_id
1 'polypeptide(L)'
;MGQFLSSHGKKESKGTGSPSTVQGKQGPLARPHYDLISKYAELLSRRGYLPEIFLVHETLSSQFIDEDGDVAHEFYAEEKSANGELRRLQRVLNNLRPKGKEQYEIPRLSPDVPVVMWEVEQQC
;
A
#
# COMPACT_ATOMS: atom_id res chain seq x y z
N MET A 1 27.26 33.41 -12.18
CA MET A 1 26.71 33.57 -13.55
C MET A 1 25.38 32.83 -13.60
N GLY A 2 24.19 33.39 -13.67
CA GLY A 2 23.72 34.75 -13.55
C GLY A 2 22.38 34.73 -12.81
N GLN A 3 22.18 35.74 -11.97
CA GLN A 3 20.93 36.03 -11.25
C GLN A 3 20.09 36.95 -12.14
N PHE A 4 18.78 36.71 -12.23
CA PHE A 4 17.85 37.68 -12.80
C PHE A 4 17.03 38.28 -11.66
N LEU A 5 17.29 39.55 -11.38
CA LEU A 5 16.44 40.44 -10.59
C LEU A 5 15.49 41.16 -11.55
N SER A 6 14.23 41.33 -11.18
CA SER A 6 13.36 42.35 -11.78
C SER A 6 12.28 42.84 -10.83
N SER A 7 12.53 44.07 -10.38
CA SER A 7 11.68 45.20 -9.94
C SER A 7 10.26 45.02 -9.38
N HIS A 8 10.08 45.74 -8.26
CA HIS A 8 8.85 46.27 -7.67
C HIS A 8 7.83 46.89 -8.65
N GLY A 9 6.55 46.67 -8.33
CA GLY A 9 5.44 47.53 -8.74
C GLY A 9 4.35 47.53 -7.66
N LYS A 10 4.40 48.53 -6.77
CA LYS A 10 3.42 48.76 -5.69
C LYS A 10 2.26 49.59 -6.29
N LYS A 11 1.03 49.09 -6.24
CA LYS A 11 -0.19 49.92 -6.36
C LYS A 11 -1.30 49.33 -5.49
N GLU A 12 -1.60 50.00 -4.39
CA GLU A 12 -2.85 49.84 -3.64
C GLU A 12 -3.93 50.69 -4.31
N SER A 13 -5.15 50.16 -4.38
CA SER A 13 -6.37 50.96 -4.39
C SER A 13 -7.52 50.17 -3.77
N LYS A 14 -8.04 50.69 -2.65
CA LYS A 14 -9.29 50.30 -1.97
C LYS A 14 -10.49 50.47 -2.91
N GLY A 15 -11.44 49.52 -2.86
CA GLY A 15 -12.77 49.67 -3.47
C GLY A 15 -13.72 48.55 -3.01
N THR A 16 -14.70 48.93 -2.21
CA THR A 16 -15.75 48.14 -1.58
C THR A 16 -16.79 47.62 -2.59
N GLY A 17 -17.28 46.39 -2.43
CA GLY A 17 -18.49 45.91 -3.12
C GLY A 17 -18.66 44.38 -3.15
N SER A 18 -19.55 43.84 -2.33
CA SER A 18 -20.27 42.58 -2.57
C SER A 18 -21.70 42.94 -3.03
N PRO A 19 -22.60 42.02 -3.43
CA PRO A 19 -22.48 40.55 -3.54
C PRO A 19 -23.02 39.97 -4.88
N SER A 20 -22.65 38.73 -5.23
CA SER A 20 -23.53 37.90 -6.06
C SER A 20 -23.29 36.41 -5.82
N THR A 21 -24.28 35.81 -5.17
CA THR A 21 -24.53 34.38 -5.02
C THR A 21 -24.55 33.69 -6.38
N VAL A 22 -23.69 32.67 -6.56
CA VAL A 22 -23.87 31.66 -7.61
C VAL A 22 -23.90 30.30 -6.93
N GLN A 23 -25.10 29.73 -6.85
CA GLN A 23 -25.34 28.37 -6.41
C GLN A 23 -24.74 27.41 -7.43
N GLY A 24 -23.54 26.90 -7.15
CA GLY A 24 -22.99 25.72 -7.81
C GLY A 24 -23.55 24.47 -7.14
N LYS A 25 -24.31 23.66 -7.90
CA LYS A 25 -24.77 22.33 -7.50
C LYS A 25 -23.55 21.47 -7.14
N GLN A 26 -23.36 21.20 -5.86
CA GLN A 26 -22.33 20.27 -5.40
C GLN A 26 -22.84 18.84 -5.65
N GLY A 27 -22.30 18.20 -6.68
CA GLY A 27 -22.30 16.73 -6.76
C GLY A 27 -21.56 16.14 -5.56
N PRO A 28 -21.74 14.85 -5.24
CA PRO A 28 -21.19 14.27 -4.02
C PRO A 28 -19.67 14.28 -4.09
N LEU A 29 -19.08 15.23 -3.36
CA LEU A 29 -17.65 15.39 -3.18
C LEU A 29 -17.11 14.15 -2.47
N ALA A 30 -16.15 13.48 -3.10
CA ALA A 30 -15.33 12.46 -2.46
C ALA A 30 -14.81 13.02 -1.13
N ARG A 31 -15.26 12.43 -0.02
CA ARG A 31 -14.85 12.86 1.33
C ARG A 31 -13.34 12.78 1.42
N PRO A 32 -12.64 13.84 1.86
CA PRO A 32 -11.19 13.83 1.89
C PRO A 32 -10.75 12.86 2.99
N HIS A 33 -9.95 11.88 2.59
CA HIS A 33 -9.36 10.84 3.46
C HIS A 33 -8.73 11.38 4.77
N TYR A 34 -8.35 12.66 4.80
CA TYR A 34 -7.78 13.37 5.96
C TYR A 34 -8.73 13.58 7.14
N ASP A 35 -10.03 13.81 6.91
CA ASP A 35 -11.00 14.02 8.00
C ASP A 35 -11.18 12.74 8.83
N LEU A 36 -11.08 11.60 8.14
CA LEU A 36 -11.21 10.28 8.73
C LEU A 36 -10.01 9.97 9.62
N ILE A 37 -8.78 10.24 9.16
CA ILE A 37 -7.54 10.04 9.93
C ILE A 37 -7.58 10.88 11.22
N SER A 38 -8.01 12.13 11.15
CA SER A 38 -8.04 13.04 12.30
C SER A 38 -9.00 12.55 13.39
N LYS A 39 -10.19 12.06 12.99
CA LYS A 39 -11.16 11.46 13.91
C LYS A 39 -10.59 10.25 14.65
N TYR A 40 -9.82 9.42 13.96
CA TYR A 40 -9.20 8.25 14.58
C TYR A 40 -7.99 8.60 15.45
N ALA A 41 -7.23 9.64 15.10
CA ALA A 41 -6.15 10.15 15.95
C ALA A 41 -6.67 10.62 17.31
N GLU A 42 -7.85 11.24 17.37
CA GLU A 42 -8.50 11.58 18.64
C GLU A 42 -8.90 10.35 19.46
N LEU A 43 -9.39 9.28 18.81
CA LEU A 43 -9.74 8.02 19.48
C LEU A 43 -8.52 7.31 20.05
N LEU A 44 -7.43 7.25 19.26
CA LEU A 44 -6.11 6.77 19.69
C LEU A 44 -5.63 7.56 20.92
N SER A 45 -5.70 8.89 20.86
CA SER A 45 -5.22 9.77 21.92
C SER A 45 -6.06 9.69 23.20
N ARG A 46 -7.38 9.46 23.08
CA ARG A 46 -8.30 9.42 24.23
C ARG A 46 -8.42 8.06 24.89
N ARG A 47 -8.38 6.98 24.11
CA ARG A 47 -8.67 5.63 24.61
C ARG A 47 -7.52 4.64 24.48
N GLY A 48 -6.45 4.99 23.75
CA GLY A 48 -5.30 4.10 23.55
C GLY A 48 -5.60 2.86 22.69
N TYR A 49 -6.75 2.80 22.01
CA TYR A 49 -7.08 1.70 21.11
C TYR A 49 -6.76 2.07 19.67
N LEU A 50 -6.13 1.15 18.95
CA LEU A 50 -5.88 1.27 17.52
C LEU A 50 -7.12 0.79 16.74
N PRO A 51 -7.75 1.65 15.91
CA PRO A 51 -8.88 1.23 15.10
C PRO A 51 -8.51 0.21 14.02
N GLU A 52 -9.40 -0.75 13.77
CA GLU A 52 -9.23 -1.85 12.82
C GLU A 52 -8.88 -1.41 11.39
N ILE A 53 -9.33 -0.22 10.99
CA ILE A 53 -9.09 0.34 9.66
C ILE A 53 -7.60 0.55 9.35
N PHE A 54 -6.73 0.61 10.37
CA PHE A 54 -5.28 0.69 10.20
C PHE A 54 -4.59 -0.67 10.16
N LEU A 55 -5.33 -1.75 10.39
CA LEU A 55 -4.81 -3.11 10.42
C LEU A 55 -5.00 -3.80 9.08
N VAL A 56 -3.91 -4.39 8.60
CA VAL A 56 -3.82 -5.20 7.41
C VAL A 56 -3.91 -6.66 7.82
N HIS A 57 -4.91 -7.34 7.29
CA HIS A 57 -5.22 -8.73 7.62
C HIS A 57 -4.80 -9.71 6.53
N GLU A 58 -4.58 -9.21 5.32
CA GLU A 58 -4.22 -10.02 4.17
C GLU A 58 -3.24 -9.28 3.26
N THR A 59 -2.44 -10.04 2.52
CA THR A 59 -1.56 -9.54 1.46
C THR A 59 -1.66 -10.41 0.22
N LEU A 60 -1.21 -9.88 -0.92
CA LEU A 60 -1.00 -10.68 -2.10
C LEU A 60 0.30 -11.48 -1.93
N SER A 61 0.20 -12.80 -2.05
CA SER A 61 1.36 -13.68 -2.01
C SER A 61 2.14 -13.60 -3.31
N SER A 62 3.47 -13.60 -3.21
CA SER A 62 4.40 -13.74 -4.34
C SER A 62 4.66 -15.20 -4.71
N GLN A 63 3.96 -16.14 -4.08
CA GLN A 63 4.08 -17.57 -4.32
C GLN A 63 3.16 -18.05 -5.45
N PHE A 64 3.61 -19.11 -6.11
CA PHE A 64 2.91 -19.82 -7.15
C PHE A 64 2.75 -21.29 -6.75
N ILE A 65 1.74 -21.92 -7.35
CA ILE A 65 1.39 -23.33 -7.22
C ILE A 65 1.62 -23.99 -8.57
N ASP A 66 2.41 -25.05 -8.63
CA ASP A 66 2.64 -25.79 -9.88
C ASP A 66 1.55 -26.84 -10.16
N GLU A 67 1.83 -27.74 -11.12
CA GLU A 67 0.90 -28.81 -11.54
C GLU A 67 0.75 -29.89 -10.47
N ASP A 68 1.80 -30.13 -9.68
CA ASP A 68 1.84 -31.14 -8.62
C ASP A 68 1.29 -30.60 -7.29
N GLY A 69 1.11 -29.28 -7.19
CA GLY A 69 0.55 -28.60 -6.02
C GLY A 69 1.62 -28.06 -5.07
N ASP A 70 2.89 -28.10 -5.47
CA ASP A 70 3.99 -27.52 -4.71
C ASP A 70 3.87 -25.99 -4.72
N VAL A 71 4.27 -25.36 -3.61
CA VAL A 71 4.17 -23.92 -3.40
C VAL A 71 5.56 -23.30 -3.26
N ALA A 72 5.91 -22.40 -4.17
CA ALA A 72 7.20 -21.71 -4.15
C ALA A 72 7.11 -20.31 -4.77
N HIS A 73 8.10 -19.47 -4.47
CA HIS A 73 8.25 -18.19 -5.15
C HIS A 73 8.73 -18.35 -6.59
N GLU A 74 9.52 -19.39 -6.85
CA GLU A 74 10.10 -19.70 -8.15
C GLU A 74 10.24 -21.21 -8.30
N PHE A 75 9.98 -21.70 -9.52
CA PHE A 75 10.12 -23.11 -9.88
C PHE A 75 11.25 -23.25 -10.89
N TYR A 76 12.02 -24.33 -10.78
CA TYR A 76 13.11 -24.64 -11.70
C TYR A 76 13.00 -26.09 -12.14
N ALA A 77 13.20 -26.35 -13.43
CA ALA A 77 13.21 -27.68 -14.00
C ALA A 77 14.52 -27.93 -14.75
N GLU A 78 14.93 -29.20 -14.78
CA GLU A 78 16.08 -29.62 -15.58
C GLU A 78 15.72 -29.61 -17.07
N GLU A 79 16.48 -28.87 -17.87
CA GLU A 79 16.39 -28.99 -19.32
C GLU A 79 17.23 -30.18 -19.79
N LYS A 80 16.56 -31.19 -20.35
CA LYS A 80 17.25 -32.29 -21.01
C LYS A 80 17.81 -31.79 -22.33
N SER A 81 19.14 -31.75 -22.44
CA SER A 81 19.76 -31.54 -23.75
C SER A 81 19.40 -32.69 -24.68
N ALA A 82 19.33 -32.43 -25.99
CA ALA A 82 19.03 -33.44 -27.02
C ALA A 82 19.96 -34.67 -26.97
N ASN A 83 21.14 -34.53 -26.33
CA ASN A 83 22.14 -35.57 -26.20
C ASN A 83 22.05 -36.35 -24.86
N GLY A 84 21.01 -36.13 -24.05
CA GLY A 84 20.79 -36.84 -22.78
C GLY A 84 21.67 -36.38 -21.60
N GLU A 85 22.58 -35.43 -21.80
CA GLU A 85 23.29 -34.78 -20.70
C GLU A 85 22.38 -33.74 -20.01
N LEU A 86 22.27 -33.83 -18.68
CA LEU A 86 21.58 -32.82 -17.87
C LEU A 86 22.42 -31.55 -17.88
N ARG A 87 21.92 -30.50 -18.54
CA ARG A 87 22.63 -29.22 -18.60
C ARG A 87 21.70 -28.09 -18.23
N ARG A 88 21.73 -27.80 -16.92
CA ARG A 88 21.23 -26.60 -16.24
C ARG A 88 19.75 -26.64 -15.85
N LEU A 89 19.51 -26.09 -14.66
CA LEU A 89 18.18 -25.75 -14.18
C LEU A 89 17.73 -24.47 -14.89
N GLN A 90 16.54 -24.52 -15.47
CA GLN A 90 15.87 -23.36 -16.05
C GLN A 90 14.66 -22.99 -15.20
N ARG A 91 14.42 -21.69 -15.07
CA ARG A 91 13.23 -21.18 -14.37
C ARG A 91 11.98 -21.51 -15.17
N VAL A 92 11.03 -22.16 -14.53
CA VAL A 92 9.71 -22.47 -15.08
C VAL A 92 8.79 -21.28 -14.85
N LEU A 93 8.11 -20.85 -15.91
CA LEU A 93 7.11 -19.78 -15.87
C LEU A 93 5.73 -20.23 -16.36
N ASN A 94 5.66 -21.41 -16.97
CA ASN A 94 4.44 -21.94 -17.58
C ASN A 94 3.63 -22.74 -16.56
N ASN A 95 2.31 -22.75 -16.73
CA ASN A 95 1.36 -23.56 -15.94
C ASN A 95 1.38 -23.32 -14.41
N LEU A 96 2.04 -22.26 -13.96
CA LEU A 96 2.02 -21.83 -12.58
C LEU A 96 0.76 -21.03 -12.27
N ARG A 97 0.07 -21.39 -11.19
CA ARG A 97 -1.09 -20.65 -10.69
C ARG A 97 -0.65 -19.74 -9.54
N PRO A 98 -1.02 -18.45 -9.51
CA PRO A 98 -0.72 -17.61 -8.37
C PRO A 98 -1.48 -18.13 -7.13
N LYS A 99 -0.81 -18.21 -5.97
CA LYS A 99 -1.43 -18.61 -4.70
C LYS A 99 -2.58 -17.68 -4.29
N GLY A 100 -2.46 -16.40 -4.66
CA GLY A 100 -3.49 -15.39 -4.41
C GLY A 100 -3.25 -14.64 -3.10
N LYS A 101 -4.33 -14.38 -2.36
CA LYS A 101 -4.28 -13.66 -1.09
C LYS A 101 -3.93 -14.60 0.06
N GLU A 102 -3.08 -14.12 0.96
CA GLU A 102 -2.66 -14.83 2.17
C GLU A 102 -3.06 -14.01 3.39
N GLN A 103 -3.77 -14.64 4.33
CA GLN A 103 -4.15 -14.01 5.59
C GLN A 103 -2.99 -14.06 6.58
N TYR A 104 -2.80 -12.97 7.30
CA TYR A 104 -1.85 -12.91 8.40
C TYR A 104 -2.48 -13.51 9.66
N GLU A 105 -1.70 -14.35 10.37
CA GLU A 105 -2.11 -14.86 11.69
C GLU A 105 -2.29 -13.73 12.70
N ILE A 106 -1.45 -12.69 12.61
CA ILE A 106 -1.51 -11.48 13.42
C ILE A 106 -1.64 -10.27 12.47
N PRO A 107 -2.67 -9.42 12.63
CA PRO A 107 -2.84 -8.23 11.80
C PRO A 107 -1.64 -7.28 11.88
N ARG A 108 -1.26 -6.70 10.74
CA ARG A 108 -0.08 -5.85 10.61
C ARG A 108 -0.46 -4.39 10.39
N LEU A 109 0.42 -3.44 10.72
CA LEU A 109 0.22 -2.04 10.34
C LEU A 109 0.51 -1.78 8.85
N SER A 110 1.41 -2.58 8.27
CA SER A 110 1.79 -2.53 6.87
C SER A 110 2.27 -3.92 6.43
N PRO A 111 2.08 -4.33 5.16
CA PRO A 111 2.65 -5.57 4.63
C PRO A 111 4.17 -5.61 4.71
N ASP A 112 4.84 -4.47 4.48
CA ASP A 112 6.28 -4.37 4.26
C ASP A 112 7.09 -4.19 5.55
N VAL A 113 6.42 -4.01 6.68
CA VAL A 113 7.06 -3.74 7.97
C VAL A 113 7.08 -5.03 8.79
N PRO A 114 8.24 -5.66 9.01
CA PRO A 114 8.34 -6.91 9.78
C PRO A 114 8.35 -6.61 11.29
N VAL A 115 7.35 -5.86 11.77
CA VAL A 115 7.23 -5.51 13.19
C VAL A 115 6.10 -6.30 13.82
N VAL A 116 6.47 -7.16 14.76
CA VAL A 116 5.53 -7.83 15.66
C VAL A 116 5.19 -6.83 16.77
N MET A 117 3.95 -6.35 16.80
CA MET A 117 3.50 -5.35 17.77
C MET A 117 3.25 -5.94 19.17
N TRP A 118 3.18 -7.27 19.29
CA TRP A 118 2.86 -7.96 20.54
C TRP A 118 3.50 -9.35 20.60
N GLU A 119 4.31 -9.61 21.62
CA GLU A 119 4.83 -10.93 21.97
C GLU A 119 4.12 -11.39 23.25
N VAL A 120 3.53 -12.59 23.25
CA VAL A 120 2.97 -13.21 24.45
C VAL A 120 4.05 -14.12 25.02
N GLU A 121 4.58 -13.79 26.20
CA GLU A 121 5.40 -14.74 26.96
C GLU A 121 4.51 -15.92 27.38
N GLN A 122 4.72 -17.07 26.74
CA GLN A 122 4.09 -18.31 27.16
C GLN A 122 4.76 -18.75 28.47
N GLN A 123 4.08 -18.59 29.60
CA GLN A 123 4.55 -19.15 30.87
C GLN A 123 4.50 -20.68 30.78
N CYS A 124 5.67 -21.30 30.81
CA CYS A 124 5.86 -22.74 30.97
C CYS A 124 5.59 -23.19 32.41
#